data_AF-A0A1S3C0I8-F1
#
_entry.id   AF-A0A1S3C0I8-F1
#
_cell.length_a   1.000
_cell.length_b   1.000
_cell.length_c   1.000
_cell.angle_alpha   90.00
_cell.angle_beta   90.00
_cell.angle_gamma   90.00
#
_symmetry.space_group_name_H-M   'P 1'
#
loop_
_entity.id
_entity.type
_entity.pdbx_description
1 polymer ?
#
loop_
_entity_poly.entity_id
_entity_poly.type
_entity_poly.pdbx_seq_one_letter_code
_entity_poly.pdbx_strand_id
1 'polypeptide(L)'
;MERPLRRRNPLIATLLLLHTTTTTTTSSSSSTAAKAAKKSNHHRPPQKNPPKKPPALRFESERIKIAYYVIKNYKSRIENDPLQIKKTWVGTNVCNYTGFSCEVVPNYGKQRGVSGLSFNNFNFSGRRLSLDGLVEKLPDLTFFHANSNFFFSTIPKLISTVNFFYELDLSNNNFTGPFPSEVLGAVNLTFLDIRFNQYYGPIRSELFDMDIITAIFLNNNKFNQDIPANLGNTPARYLTFTSNEFTGPIPKSIGIGKTKKNLIEVLFSDNKLSGCLPMEIGLLENTVLFNASKNSLTGPIPYSFCCLTKMQILNFSDNNLYGAVPEDVCKLPNLQRFNLRNNFFTQVGPICRSLIWKDVLDVSGNCILGLPKQRPEKECTYFFSKPHSCPDDKSMKIIPCKATDYRPHPPPPRKLTEMRTYAALIPN
;
A
#
# COMPACT_ATOMS: atom_id res chain seq x y z
N MET A 1 -37.60 53.48 -5.97
CA MET A 1 -36.90 53.96 -4.76
C MET A 1 -35.55 53.28 -4.68
N GLU A 2 -34.51 54.10 -4.54
CA GLU A 2 -33.15 53.85 -4.02
C GLU A 2 -32.21 52.79 -4.65
N ARG A 3 -31.01 53.30 -5.01
CA ARG A 3 -29.72 52.64 -5.33
C ARG A 3 -29.02 52.20 -4.00
N PRO A 4 -27.89 51.42 -3.95
CA PRO A 4 -26.74 51.54 -4.87
C PRO A 4 -25.77 50.35 -5.15
N LEU A 5 -25.04 50.56 -6.27
CA LEU A 5 -23.60 50.37 -6.55
C LEU A 5 -22.94 48.97 -6.60
N ARG A 6 -22.70 48.53 -7.85
CA ARG A 6 -21.57 47.66 -8.27
C ARG A 6 -20.47 48.53 -8.89
N ARG A 7 -19.19 48.25 -8.58
CA ARG A 7 -18.04 48.59 -9.45
C ARG A 7 -17.28 47.32 -9.80
N ARG A 8 -17.17 47.05 -11.10
CA ARG A 8 -16.13 46.23 -11.75
C ARG A 8 -15.35 47.19 -12.66
N ASN A 9 -14.03 47.00 -12.76
CA ASN A 9 -13.35 47.01 -14.05
C ASN A 9 -11.94 46.39 -13.99
N PRO A 10 -11.38 45.95 -15.14
CA PRO A 10 -10.23 45.03 -15.22
C PRO A 10 -8.96 45.64 -15.88
N LEU A 11 -7.86 44.85 -15.78
CA LEU A 11 -6.69 44.61 -16.67
C LEU A 11 -6.23 45.65 -17.72
N ILE A 12 -4.90 45.87 -17.85
CA ILE A 12 -4.05 45.43 -19.01
C ILE A 12 -2.57 45.97 -18.95
N ALA A 13 -1.63 45.08 -19.32
CA ALA A 13 -0.31 45.15 -20.02
C ALA A 13 0.97 45.89 -19.53
N THR A 14 2.02 45.07 -19.33
CA THR A 14 3.33 44.91 -20.03
C THR A 14 4.10 46.09 -20.66
N LEU A 15 5.42 46.20 -20.39
CA LEU A 15 6.50 46.35 -21.42
C LEU A 15 7.93 46.10 -20.87
N LEU A 16 8.80 45.57 -21.75
CA LEU A 16 10.26 45.31 -21.63
C LEU A 16 11.13 46.58 -21.72
N LEU A 17 12.42 46.51 -21.34
CA LEU A 17 13.56 47.07 -22.12
C LEU A 17 14.94 46.51 -21.69
N LEU A 18 15.85 46.44 -22.68
CA LEU A 18 17.20 45.87 -22.72
C LEU A 18 18.33 46.89 -22.46
N HIS A 19 19.54 46.34 -22.20
CA HIS A 19 20.98 46.73 -22.36
C HIS A 19 21.37 48.18 -22.79
N THR A 20 22.53 48.76 -22.44
CA THR A 20 23.93 48.32 -22.74
C THR A 20 25.02 49.10 -21.94
N THR A 21 26.26 48.62 -22.11
CA THR A 21 27.61 48.88 -21.56
C THR A 21 28.28 50.27 -21.76
N THR A 22 29.30 50.59 -20.95
CA THR A 22 30.65 51.01 -21.41
C THR A 22 31.72 50.95 -20.30
N THR A 23 32.94 50.60 -20.71
CA THR A 23 34.24 50.52 -20.01
C THR A 23 35.07 51.79 -20.17
N THR A 24 35.97 52.15 -19.23
CA THR A 24 37.46 52.28 -19.41
C THR A 24 38.22 53.01 -18.26
N THR A 25 39.29 52.35 -17.78
CA THR A 25 40.68 52.78 -17.47
C THR A 25 41.10 53.97 -16.56
N THR A 26 41.91 53.61 -15.53
CA THR A 26 43.21 54.16 -15.05
C THR A 26 43.41 55.66 -14.73
N SER A 27 43.91 55.97 -13.53
CA SER A 27 45.33 56.33 -13.27
C SER A 27 45.54 56.97 -11.88
N SER A 28 46.80 56.93 -11.45
CA SER A 28 47.46 57.34 -10.20
C SER A 28 47.39 58.83 -9.86
N SER A 29 47.51 59.17 -8.56
CA SER A 29 48.62 60.00 -8.05
C SER A 29 48.52 60.29 -6.54
N SER A 30 49.69 60.33 -5.93
CA SER A 30 50.02 60.77 -4.57
C SER A 30 49.85 62.27 -4.36
N SER A 31 49.47 62.70 -3.15
CA SER A 31 50.20 63.79 -2.47
C SER A 31 49.86 63.90 -0.99
N THR A 32 50.86 64.40 -0.28
CA THR A 32 51.11 64.56 1.15
C THR A 32 50.21 65.57 1.87
N ALA A 33 49.91 65.30 3.14
CA ALA A 33 49.82 66.36 4.15
C ALA A 33 50.14 65.80 5.55
N ALA A 34 51.33 66.16 6.05
CA ALA A 34 51.72 65.98 7.44
C ALA A 34 50.96 66.97 8.34
N LYS A 35 50.47 66.52 9.49
CA LYS A 35 50.24 67.37 10.66
C LYS A 35 50.48 66.58 11.94
N ALA A 36 51.51 67.01 12.65
CA ALA A 36 51.91 66.52 13.96
C ALA A 36 50.90 66.93 15.04
N ALA A 37 50.57 66.02 15.96
CA ALA A 37 50.03 66.38 17.27
C ALA A 37 50.29 65.28 18.31
N LYS A 38 51.23 65.60 19.21
CA LYS A 38 51.32 65.27 20.64
C LYS A 38 50.82 63.90 21.13
N LYS A 39 51.78 63.08 21.59
CA LYS A 39 51.60 61.98 22.54
C LYS A 39 50.89 62.50 23.81
N SER A 40 49.70 61.95 24.08
CA SER A 40 49.06 61.97 25.39
C SER A 40 48.94 60.52 25.85
N ASN A 41 49.57 60.20 26.98
CA ASN A 41 49.47 58.92 27.66
C ASN A 41 48.09 58.81 28.32
N HIS A 42 47.15 58.10 27.70
CA HIS A 42 45.97 57.58 28.37
C HIS A 42 46.11 56.07 28.56
N HIS A 43 46.14 55.64 29.82
CA HIS A 43 46.00 54.24 30.22
C HIS A 43 44.73 53.65 29.62
N ARG A 44 44.89 52.63 28.77
CA ARG A 44 43.80 51.83 28.22
C ARG A 44 43.33 50.86 29.32
N PRO A 45 42.03 50.82 29.69
CA PRO A 45 41.54 49.78 30.58
C PRO A 45 41.72 48.40 29.93
N PRO A 46 41.91 47.32 30.71
CA PRO A 46 42.12 45.99 30.15
C PRO A 46 40.94 45.60 29.27
N GLN A 47 41.22 45.29 28.00
CA GLN A 47 40.23 44.70 27.10
C GLN A 47 39.74 43.40 27.73
N LYS A 48 38.46 43.35 28.12
CA LYS A 48 37.78 42.08 28.41
C LYS A 48 37.94 41.21 27.17
N ASN A 49 38.53 40.02 27.35
CA ASN A 49 38.62 39.02 26.28
C ASN A 49 37.23 38.84 25.65
N PRO A 50 37.10 38.84 24.32
CA PRO A 50 35.84 38.51 23.67
C PRO A 50 35.36 37.15 24.20
N PRO A 51 34.04 36.99 24.46
CA PRO A 51 33.51 35.74 24.98
C PRO A 51 33.99 34.59 24.10
N LYS A 52 34.59 33.57 24.73
CA LYS A 52 35.07 32.35 24.04
C LYS A 52 33.95 31.87 23.14
N LYS A 53 34.20 31.86 21.82
CA LYS A 53 33.28 31.32 20.83
C LYS A 53 32.90 29.90 21.30
N PRO A 54 31.60 29.55 21.38
CA PRO A 54 31.20 28.23 21.83
C PRO A 54 31.96 27.15 21.05
N PRO A 55 32.38 26.03 21.68
CA PRO A 55 33.03 24.95 20.97
C PRO A 55 32.19 24.54 19.76
N ALA A 56 32.83 24.44 18.59
CA ALA A 56 32.15 23.98 17.39
C ALA A 56 31.61 22.56 17.63
N LEU A 57 30.32 22.36 17.37
CA LEU A 57 29.70 21.04 17.47
C LEU A 57 30.41 20.08 16.52
N ARG A 58 30.85 18.93 17.04
CA ARG A 58 31.48 17.86 16.25
C ARG A 58 30.44 16.80 15.92
N PHE A 59 30.44 16.37 14.66
CA PHE A 59 29.56 15.34 14.12
C PHE A 59 30.41 14.21 13.54
N GLU A 60 29.87 12.99 13.59
CA GLU A 60 30.50 11.78 13.02
C GLU A 60 30.67 11.88 11.49
N SER A 61 29.70 12.49 10.81
CA SER A 61 29.70 12.70 9.36
C SER A 61 28.88 13.94 8.99
N GLU A 62 29.05 14.43 7.76
CA GLU A 62 28.19 15.51 7.25
C GLU A 62 26.72 15.05 7.09
N ARG A 63 26.46 13.76 6.86
CA ARG A 63 25.11 13.19 6.82
C ARG A 63 24.41 13.23 8.17
N ILE A 64 25.11 12.85 9.25
CA ILE A 64 24.57 12.95 10.61
C ILE A 64 24.32 14.41 11.00
N LYS A 65 25.19 15.33 10.57
CA LYS A 65 24.98 16.77 10.79
C LYS A 65 23.70 17.28 10.12
N ILE A 66 23.41 16.87 8.88
CA ILE A 66 22.14 17.19 8.21
C ILE A 66 20.97 16.67 9.04
N ALA A 67 20.99 15.38 9.39
CA ALA A 67 19.92 14.75 10.16
C ALA A 67 19.71 15.43 11.52
N TYR A 68 20.78 15.78 12.22
CA TYR A 68 20.71 16.49 13.50
C TYR A 68 19.89 17.79 13.41
N TYR A 69 20.16 18.63 12.39
CA TYR A 69 19.42 19.88 12.24
C TYR A 69 17.96 19.66 11.85
N VAL A 70 17.68 18.66 11.01
CA VAL A 70 16.31 18.25 10.66
C VAL A 70 15.56 17.84 11.92
N ILE A 71 16.11 16.90 12.69
CA ILE A 71 15.50 16.38 13.92
C ILE A 71 15.34 17.48 14.96
N LYS A 72 16.35 18.33 15.16
CA LYS A 72 16.30 19.44 16.11
C LYS A 72 15.16 20.39 15.79
N ASN A 73 14.97 20.74 14.52
CA ASN A 73 13.88 21.62 14.10
C ASN A 73 12.52 20.91 14.22
N TYR A 74 12.46 19.64 13.83
CA TYR A 74 11.24 18.84 13.84
C TYR A 74 10.74 18.50 15.26
N LYS A 75 11.65 18.29 16.22
CA LYS A 75 11.37 17.92 17.62
C LYS A 75 10.33 18.83 18.29
N SER A 76 10.28 20.11 17.93
CA SER A 76 9.33 21.09 18.45
C SER A 76 7.88 20.87 18.01
N ARG A 77 7.65 20.12 16.93
CA ARG A 77 6.31 19.82 16.39
C ARG A 77 5.59 18.70 17.14
N ILE A 78 6.36 17.84 17.83
CA ILE A 78 5.83 16.85 18.77
C ILE A 78 5.55 17.61 20.07
N GLU A 79 4.29 17.95 20.32
CA GLU A 79 3.89 18.67 21.54
C GLU A 79 3.77 17.68 22.71
N ASN A 80 3.06 16.57 22.49
CA ASN A 80 2.91 15.49 23.48
C ASN A 80 3.76 14.29 23.10
N ASP A 81 4.51 13.80 24.08
CA ASP A 81 5.40 12.64 24.00
C ASP A 81 5.30 11.88 25.32
N PRO A 82 4.27 11.03 25.46
CA PRO A 82 3.93 10.40 26.74
C PRO A 82 5.01 9.43 27.22
N LEU A 83 5.73 8.80 26.29
CA LEU A 83 6.84 7.90 26.58
C LEU A 83 8.17 8.63 26.79
N GLN A 84 8.18 9.96 26.67
CA GLN A 84 9.33 10.82 26.88
C GLN A 84 10.52 10.48 25.96
N ILE A 85 10.25 9.97 24.76
CA ILE A 85 11.24 9.55 23.76
C ILE A 85 12.17 10.70 23.38
N LYS A 86 11.65 11.93 23.28
CA LYS A 86 12.41 13.14 22.97
C LYS A 86 13.53 13.43 23.96
N LYS A 87 13.50 12.87 25.17
CA LYS A 87 14.60 13.01 26.14
C LYS A 87 15.89 12.35 25.64
N THR A 88 15.78 11.35 24.77
CA THR A 88 16.94 10.69 24.15
C THR A 88 17.53 11.51 23.00
N TRP A 89 16.78 12.47 22.45
CA TRP A 89 17.19 13.28 21.31
C TRP A 89 18.04 14.48 21.74
N VAL A 90 19.21 14.21 22.33
CA VAL A 90 20.13 15.20 22.91
C VAL A 90 21.57 14.93 22.48
N GLY A 91 22.31 15.98 22.16
CA GLY A 91 23.71 15.90 21.73
C GLY A 91 23.86 15.75 20.22
N THR A 92 25.07 15.46 19.74
CA THR A 92 25.34 15.33 18.29
C THR A 92 25.32 13.88 17.80
N ASN A 93 25.21 12.90 18.73
CA ASN A 93 25.13 11.48 18.40
C ASN A 93 23.66 11.07 18.11
N VAL A 94 23.20 11.45 16.92
CA VAL A 94 21.83 11.16 16.44
C VAL A 94 21.52 9.66 16.45
N CYS A 95 22.52 8.81 16.25
CA CYS A 95 22.33 7.36 16.18
C CYS A 95 22.00 6.72 17.54
N ASN A 96 22.17 7.45 18.63
CA ASN A 96 21.72 7.03 19.96
C ASN A 96 20.27 7.47 20.24
N TYR A 97 19.63 8.21 19.34
CA TYR A 97 18.27 8.68 19.55
C TYR A 97 17.31 7.51 19.39
N THR A 98 16.43 7.33 20.36
CA THR A 98 15.39 6.30 20.26
C THR A 98 14.50 6.60 19.05
N GLY A 99 14.31 5.58 18.21
CA GLY A 99 13.55 5.64 16.96
C GLY A 99 14.36 6.03 15.73
N PHE A 100 15.68 6.20 15.83
CA PHE A 100 16.55 6.51 14.68
C PHE A 100 17.56 5.38 14.46
N SER A 101 17.64 4.90 13.22
CA SER A 101 18.62 3.93 12.77
C SER A 101 19.64 4.62 11.87
N CYS A 102 20.92 4.27 12.04
CA CYS A 102 22.00 4.82 11.24
C CYS A 102 22.85 3.72 10.59
N GLU A 103 23.07 3.86 9.30
CA GLU A 103 23.88 2.94 8.49
C GLU A 103 24.89 3.67 7.63
N VAL A 104 25.85 2.93 7.10
CA VAL A 104 26.78 3.46 6.08
C VAL A 104 26.01 3.74 4.80
N VAL A 105 26.03 4.99 4.33
CA VAL A 105 25.29 5.39 3.13
C VAL A 105 26.02 4.87 1.88
N PRO A 106 25.34 4.14 0.98
CA PRO A 106 25.94 3.67 -0.27
C PRO A 106 26.51 4.83 -1.09
N ASN A 107 27.69 4.64 -1.69
CA ASN A 107 28.35 5.62 -2.56
C ASN A 107 28.80 6.94 -1.90
N TYR A 108 28.78 7.05 -0.56
CA TYR A 108 29.22 8.26 0.16
C TYR A 108 30.43 8.04 1.05
N GLY A 109 31.43 7.29 0.57
CA GLY A 109 32.76 7.24 1.19
C GLY A 109 32.76 6.78 2.65
N LYS A 110 31.96 5.75 2.98
CA LYS A 110 31.78 5.20 4.34
C LYS A 110 31.15 6.16 5.36
N GLN A 111 30.58 7.29 4.94
CA GLN A 111 29.84 8.15 5.85
C GLN A 111 28.58 7.44 6.36
N ARG A 112 28.36 7.46 7.68
CA ARG A 112 27.09 7.04 8.28
C ARG A 112 26.05 8.14 8.17
N GLY A 113 24.81 7.78 7.88
CA GLY A 113 23.65 8.66 7.81
C GLY A 113 22.45 8.02 8.52
N VAL A 114 21.37 8.78 8.71
CA VAL A 114 20.12 8.22 9.27
C VAL A 114 19.42 7.44 8.16
N SER A 115 19.44 6.11 8.27
CA SER A 115 18.84 5.20 7.31
C SER A 115 17.38 4.90 7.63
N GLY A 116 16.94 5.04 8.88
CA GLY A 116 15.58 4.62 9.22
C GLY A 116 14.99 5.38 10.39
N LEU A 117 13.67 5.53 10.34
CA LEU A 117 12.86 6.11 11.40
C LEU A 117 11.82 5.07 11.84
N SER A 118 11.82 4.72 13.13
CA SER A 118 10.83 3.82 13.73
C SER A 118 10.20 4.47 14.95
N PHE A 119 9.01 5.05 14.74
CA PHE A 119 8.23 5.74 15.74
C PHE A 119 7.00 4.93 16.18
N ASN A 120 6.98 3.63 15.92
CA ASN A 120 5.85 2.77 16.22
C ASN A 120 5.49 2.83 17.71
N ASN A 121 4.20 3.04 18.01
CA ASN A 121 3.63 3.09 19.36
C ASN A 121 4.19 4.21 20.26
N PHE A 122 4.84 5.23 19.70
CA PHE A 122 5.32 6.37 20.49
C PHE A 122 4.21 7.30 20.95
N ASN A 123 3.02 7.20 20.33
CA ASN A 123 1.84 7.98 20.68
C ASN A 123 2.12 9.50 20.63
N PHE A 124 2.98 9.92 19.70
CA PHE A 124 3.30 11.32 19.46
C PHE A 124 2.06 12.08 18.98
N SER A 125 1.82 13.25 19.55
CA SER A 125 0.81 14.17 19.05
C SER A 125 1.27 15.63 19.13
N GLY A 126 0.61 16.48 18.35
CA GLY A 126 0.84 17.91 18.38
C GLY A 126 0.17 18.60 17.21
N ARG A 127 -0.16 19.87 17.36
CA ARG A 127 -0.90 20.66 16.37
C ARG A 127 -0.19 20.85 15.03
N ARG A 128 1.08 20.46 14.92
CA ARG A 128 1.91 20.58 13.70
C ARG A 128 2.63 19.29 13.35
N LEU A 129 2.18 18.16 13.89
CA LEU A 129 2.77 16.85 13.67
C LEU A 129 2.41 16.28 12.28
N SER A 130 2.92 16.93 11.23
CA SER A 130 2.88 16.44 9.84
C SER A 130 4.25 15.90 9.43
N LEU A 131 4.30 15.14 8.32
CA LEU A 131 5.57 14.59 7.79
C LEU A 131 6.50 15.65 7.20
N ASP A 132 5.97 16.85 6.91
CA ASP A 132 6.73 17.93 6.29
C ASP A 132 7.90 18.38 7.16
N GLY A 133 9.05 18.52 6.53
CA GLY A 133 10.29 18.93 7.19
C GLY A 133 10.96 17.78 7.94
N LEU A 134 10.50 16.54 7.78
CA LEU A 134 11.14 15.34 8.33
C LEU A 134 11.56 14.40 7.21
N VAL A 135 10.60 13.71 6.59
CA VAL A 135 10.89 12.58 5.70
C VAL A 135 11.63 13.04 4.45
N GLU A 136 11.18 14.12 3.82
CA GLU A 136 11.81 14.66 2.61
C GLU A 136 13.10 15.43 2.88
N LYS A 137 13.42 15.71 4.15
CA LYS A 137 14.65 16.39 4.57
C LYS A 137 15.74 15.42 5.04
N LEU A 138 15.43 14.13 5.14
CA LEU A 138 16.37 13.07 5.46
C LEU A 138 16.66 12.25 4.19
N PRO A 139 17.68 12.62 3.40
CA PRO A 139 17.88 12.10 2.05
C PRO A 139 18.32 10.62 2.00
N ASP A 140 18.78 10.08 3.13
CA ASP A 140 19.36 8.74 3.23
C ASP A 140 18.36 7.70 3.77
N LEU A 141 17.09 8.08 3.95
CA LEU A 141 16.07 7.18 4.50
C LEU A 141 15.77 6.00 3.57
N THR A 142 15.66 4.84 4.20
CA THR A 142 15.25 3.58 3.61
C THR A 142 13.87 3.15 4.08
N PHE A 143 13.49 3.50 5.30
CA PHE A 143 12.15 3.26 5.82
C PHE A 143 11.69 4.35 6.77
N PHE A 144 10.37 4.55 6.82
CA PHE A 144 9.70 5.28 7.88
C PHE A 144 8.51 4.48 8.39
N HIS A 145 8.58 4.08 9.66
CA HIS A 145 7.49 3.41 10.36
C HIS A 145 6.97 4.31 11.46
N ALA A 146 5.68 4.62 11.45
CA ALA A 146 5.04 5.55 12.36
C ALA A 146 3.69 5.03 12.88
N ASN A 147 3.54 3.70 12.94
CA ASN A 147 2.32 3.06 13.42
C ASN A 147 1.89 3.61 14.80
N SER A 148 0.59 3.82 14.99
CA SER A 148 0.02 4.20 16.29
C SER A 148 0.58 5.50 16.85
N ASN A 149 0.38 6.58 16.07
CA ASN A 149 0.66 7.96 16.45
C ASN A 149 -0.51 8.86 16.03
N PHE A 150 -0.36 10.17 16.20
CA PHE A 150 -1.34 11.16 15.75
C PHE A 150 -0.79 12.06 14.65
N PHE A 151 0.01 11.51 13.72
CA PHE A 151 0.41 12.25 12.52
C PHE A 151 -0.83 12.56 11.67
N PHE A 152 -0.84 13.71 11.02
CA PHE A 152 -1.94 14.15 10.16
C PHE A 152 -1.43 14.89 8.93
N SER A 153 -2.35 15.45 8.13
CA SER A 153 -2.10 16.17 6.87
C SER A 153 -1.81 15.21 5.71
N THR A 154 -0.94 15.58 4.78
CA THR A 154 -0.59 14.80 3.58
C THR A 154 0.85 14.32 3.62
N ILE A 155 1.19 13.40 2.72
CA ILE A 155 2.58 13.00 2.46
C ILE A 155 3.30 14.15 1.71
N PRO A 156 4.54 14.52 2.06
CA PRO A 156 5.25 15.59 1.39
C PRO A 156 5.56 15.28 -0.08
N LYS A 157 5.37 16.27 -0.96
CA LYS A 157 5.60 16.14 -2.42
C LYS A 157 6.99 15.67 -2.82
N LEU A 158 7.98 15.94 -1.98
CA LEU A 158 9.38 15.63 -2.25
C LEU A 158 9.78 14.26 -1.70
N ILE A 159 8.85 13.39 -1.30
CA ILE A 159 9.19 12.02 -0.90
C ILE A 159 9.89 11.24 -2.03
N SER A 160 9.60 11.60 -3.29
CA SER A 160 10.27 11.07 -4.48
C SER A 160 11.76 11.41 -4.59
N THR A 161 12.25 12.40 -3.83
CA THR A 161 13.68 12.75 -3.82
C THR A 161 14.49 11.87 -2.87
N VAL A 162 13.83 10.98 -2.11
CA VAL A 162 14.50 10.06 -1.20
C VAL A 162 14.87 8.80 -1.98
N ASN A 163 16.15 8.69 -2.34
CA ASN A 163 16.62 7.71 -3.33
C ASN A 163 16.47 6.26 -2.88
N PHE A 164 16.59 6.00 -1.58
CA PHE A 164 16.63 4.64 -1.03
C PHE A 164 15.34 4.24 -0.33
N PHE A 165 14.22 4.93 -0.57
CA PHE A 165 13.00 4.73 0.21
C PHE A 165 12.24 3.46 -0.21
N TYR A 166 12.26 2.44 0.64
CA TYR A 166 11.69 1.11 0.39
C TYR A 166 10.40 0.86 1.17
N GLU A 167 10.30 1.35 2.40
CA GLU A 167 9.15 1.02 3.27
C GLU A 167 8.52 2.27 3.90
N LEU A 168 7.20 2.36 3.76
CA LEU A 168 6.40 3.40 4.40
C LEU A 168 5.27 2.76 5.19
N ASP A 169 5.30 2.91 6.51
CA ASP A 169 4.22 2.53 7.40
C ASP A 169 3.71 3.76 8.15
N LEU A 170 2.50 4.20 7.77
CA LEU A 170 1.75 5.30 8.37
C LEU A 170 0.46 4.81 9.02
N SER A 171 0.38 3.51 9.31
CA SER A 171 -0.84 2.89 9.82
C SER A 171 -1.28 3.47 11.17
N ASN A 172 -2.58 3.46 11.45
CA ASN A 172 -3.14 3.92 12.72
C ASN A 172 -2.69 5.34 13.10
N ASN A 173 -3.05 6.31 12.26
CA ASN A 173 -2.77 7.73 12.41
C ASN A 173 -4.02 8.56 12.11
N ASN A 174 -3.87 9.88 12.02
CA ASN A 174 -4.96 10.81 11.71
C ASN A 174 -4.79 11.46 10.33
N PHE A 175 -4.22 10.74 9.36
CA PHE A 175 -4.12 11.22 7.99
C PHE A 175 -5.51 11.31 7.35
N THR A 176 -5.74 12.39 6.61
CA THR A 176 -7.01 12.72 5.95
C THR A 176 -6.71 13.20 4.53
N GLY A 177 -7.71 13.18 3.65
CA GLY A 177 -7.56 13.70 2.29
C GLY A 177 -7.67 12.60 1.24
N PRO A 178 -7.44 12.92 -0.04
CA PRO A 178 -7.40 11.92 -1.11
C PRO A 178 -6.22 10.95 -0.94
N PHE A 179 -6.19 9.90 -1.77
CA PHE A 179 -5.02 9.04 -1.91
C PHE A 179 -3.73 9.88 -2.08
N PRO A 180 -2.68 9.65 -1.25
CA PRO A 180 -1.48 10.48 -1.25
C PRO A 180 -0.61 10.17 -2.48
N SER A 181 -0.88 10.85 -3.59
CA SER A 181 -0.29 10.55 -4.91
C SER A 181 1.22 10.77 -4.94
N GLU A 182 1.75 11.54 -3.99
CA GLU A 182 3.17 11.75 -3.75
C GLU A 182 3.95 10.43 -3.55
N VAL A 183 3.32 9.41 -2.95
CA VAL A 183 3.94 8.10 -2.72
C VAL A 183 4.31 7.38 -4.02
N LEU A 184 3.61 7.68 -5.10
CA LEU A 184 3.85 7.08 -6.43
C LEU A 184 5.21 7.49 -7.01
N GLY A 185 5.79 8.59 -6.53
CA GLY A 185 7.13 9.02 -6.91
C GLY A 185 8.26 8.28 -6.19
N ALA A 186 7.97 7.53 -5.13
CA ALA A 186 8.94 6.66 -4.46
C ALA A 186 9.09 5.35 -5.24
N VAL A 187 9.79 5.40 -6.38
CA VAL A 187 9.89 4.28 -7.35
C VAL A 187 10.50 3.00 -6.78
N ASN A 188 11.24 3.11 -5.68
CA ASN A 188 11.85 1.97 -4.99
C ASN A 188 10.97 1.37 -3.89
N LEU A 189 9.74 1.86 -3.70
CA LEU A 189 8.89 1.41 -2.61
C LEU A 189 8.46 -0.05 -2.80
N THR A 190 8.75 -0.88 -1.80
CA THR A 190 8.36 -2.30 -1.73
C THR A 190 7.20 -2.54 -0.77
N PHE A 191 7.01 -1.64 0.21
CA PHE A 191 6.00 -1.78 1.25
C PHE A 191 5.27 -0.45 1.49
N LEU A 192 3.94 -0.47 1.34
CA LEU A 192 3.07 0.66 1.64
C LEU A 192 1.97 0.24 2.62
N ASP A 193 1.98 0.82 3.81
CA ASP A 193 0.93 0.67 4.80
C ASP A 193 0.35 2.02 5.22
N ILE A 194 -0.90 2.26 4.83
CA ILE A 194 -1.67 3.46 5.19
C ILE A 194 -3.00 3.10 5.87
N ARG A 195 -3.07 1.90 6.47
CA ARG A 195 -4.28 1.39 7.12
C ARG A 195 -4.71 2.24 8.31
N PHE A 196 -5.98 2.14 8.70
CA PHE A 196 -6.51 2.82 9.90
C PHE A 196 -6.22 4.33 9.87
N ASN A 197 -6.65 4.98 8.80
CA ASN A 197 -6.58 6.43 8.61
C ASN A 197 -7.94 6.91 8.09
N GLN A 198 -8.01 8.15 7.60
CA GLN A 198 -9.22 8.76 7.07
C GLN A 198 -9.04 9.20 5.60
N TYR A 199 -8.21 8.48 4.83
CA TYR A 199 -8.08 8.73 3.40
C TYR A 199 -9.41 8.44 2.68
N TYR A 200 -9.76 9.25 1.68
CA TYR A 200 -11.02 9.12 0.94
C TYR A 200 -10.83 9.31 -0.57
N GLY A 201 -11.90 9.16 -1.34
CA GLY A 201 -11.85 9.29 -2.79
C GLY A 201 -11.27 8.04 -3.48
N PRO A 202 -10.97 8.11 -4.78
CA PRO A 202 -10.45 6.98 -5.54
C PRO A 202 -8.97 6.71 -5.26
N ILE A 203 -8.55 5.45 -5.41
CA ILE A 203 -7.14 5.10 -5.54
C ILE A 203 -6.66 5.46 -6.95
N ARG A 204 -5.41 5.92 -7.05
CA ARG A 204 -4.71 6.17 -8.32
C ARG A 204 -4.28 4.86 -8.98
N SER A 205 -4.60 4.67 -10.26
CA SER A 205 -4.24 3.45 -11.01
C SER A 205 -2.75 3.21 -11.05
N GLU A 206 -1.95 4.28 -11.04
CA GLU A 206 -0.48 4.24 -11.06
C GLU A 206 0.10 3.46 -9.87
N LEU A 207 -0.63 3.30 -8.75
CA LEU A 207 -0.21 2.45 -7.64
C LEU A 207 0.04 1.00 -8.09
N PHE A 208 -0.79 0.49 -9.00
CA PHE A 208 -0.67 -0.88 -9.48
C PHE A 208 0.37 -1.05 -10.59
N ASP A 209 0.94 0.05 -11.08
CA ASP A 209 2.03 0.02 -12.06
C ASP A 209 3.42 0.15 -11.40
N MET A 210 3.49 0.25 -10.07
CA MET A 210 4.77 0.24 -9.35
C MET A 210 5.47 -1.12 -9.46
N ASP A 211 6.72 -1.13 -9.93
CA ASP A 211 7.38 -2.35 -10.44
C ASP A 211 7.88 -3.33 -9.39
N ILE A 212 8.15 -2.86 -8.17
CA ILE A 212 8.74 -3.69 -7.11
C ILE A 212 7.91 -3.72 -5.81
N ILE A 213 6.70 -3.16 -5.84
CA ILE A 213 5.82 -3.14 -4.68
C ILE A 213 5.35 -4.57 -4.35
N THR A 214 5.53 -4.97 -3.10
CA THR A 214 5.27 -6.33 -2.62
C THR A 214 4.04 -6.39 -1.71
N ALA A 215 3.80 -5.34 -0.92
CA ALA A 215 2.64 -5.27 -0.03
C ALA A 215 1.98 -3.90 -0.10
N ILE A 216 0.65 -3.91 -0.27
CA ILE A 216 -0.18 -2.70 -0.30
C ILE A 216 -1.30 -2.87 0.73
N PHE A 217 -1.26 -2.03 1.76
CA PHE A 217 -2.19 -2.08 2.86
C PHE A 217 -3.03 -0.80 3.00
N LEU A 218 -4.33 -0.91 2.65
CA LEU A 218 -5.25 0.24 2.55
C LEU A 218 -6.49 0.12 3.45
N ASN A 219 -6.64 -0.97 4.20
CA ASN A 219 -7.85 -1.22 4.98
C ASN A 219 -8.14 -0.17 6.07
N ASN A 220 -9.42 -0.07 6.43
CA ASN A 220 -9.92 0.87 7.44
C ASN A 220 -9.60 2.32 7.06
N ASN A 221 -10.10 2.71 5.88
CA ASN A 221 -10.09 4.07 5.37
C ASN A 221 -11.51 4.37 4.81
N LYS A 222 -11.65 5.48 4.08
CA LYS A 222 -12.90 5.91 3.41
C LYS A 222 -12.73 5.97 1.90
N PHE A 223 -11.81 5.16 1.34
CA PHE A 223 -11.62 5.09 -0.11
C PHE A 223 -12.91 4.62 -0.78
N ASN A 224 -13.23 5.20 -1.93
CA ASN A 224 -14.48 4.95 -2.63
C ASN A 224 -14.24 4.87 -4.15
N GLN A 225 -15.33 4.77 -4.91
CA GLN A 225 -15.31 4.46 -6.35
C GLN A 225 -14.76 3.05 -6.61
N ASP A 226 -14.60 2.75 -7.89
CA ASP A 226 -14.18 1.43 -8.34
C ASP A 226 -12.69 1.21 -8.09
N ILE A 227 -12.33 -0.04 -7.81
CA ILE A 227 -10.93 -0.44 -7.80
C ILE A 227 -10.39 -0.32 -9.23
N PRO A 228 -9.27 0.39 -9.47
CA PRO A 228 -8.73 0.57 -10.81
C PRO A 228 -8.60 -0.71 -11.62
N ALA A 229 -9.00 -0.65 -12.89
CA ALA A 229 -9.05 -1.80 -13.79
C ALA A 229 -7.68 -2.46 -14.02
N ASN A 230 -6.59 -1.75 -13.79
CA ASN A 230 -5.22 -2.24 -13.88
C ASN A 230 -4.71 -2.91 -12.59
N LEU A 231 -5.57 -3.22 -11.61
CA LEU A 231 -5.22 -3.95 -10.38
C LEU A 231 -4.27 -5.12 -10.64
N GLY A 232 -4.51 -5.89 -11.70
CA GLY A 232 -3.71 -7.04 -12.09
C GLY A 232 -2.23 -6.76 -12.40
N ASN A 233 -1.89 -5.52 -12.78
CA ASN A 233 -0.53 -5.12 -13.16
C ASN A 233 0.45 -5.17 -11.99
N THR A 234 -0.04 -5.07 -10.76
CA THR A 234 0.83 -4.99 -9.59
C THR A 234 1.57 -6.31 -9.36
N PRO A 235 2.86 -6.27 -9.00
CA PRO A 235 3.60 -7.44 -8.58
C PRO A 235 3.33 -7.81 -7.12
N ALA A 236 2.45 -7.08 -6.42
CA ALA A 236 2.19 -7.28 -5.00
C ALA A 236 1.72 -8.71 -4.67
N ARG A 237 2.21 -9.20 -3.53
CA ARG A 237 1.87 -10.49 -2.94
C ARG A 237 0.72 -10.38 -1.93
N TYR A 238 0.61 -9.22 -1.28
CA TYR A 238 -0.39 -8.96 -0.24
C TYR A 238 -1.15 -7.68 -0.55
N LEU A 239 -2.47 -7.80 -0.68
CA LEU A 239 -3.37 -6.70 -0.98
C LEU A 239 -4.52 -6.67 0.04
N THR A 240 -4.76 -5.54 0.68
CA THR A 240 -5.94 -5.36 1.55
C THR A 240 -6.63 -4.04 1.28
N PHE A 241 -7.92 -4.16 0.97
CA PHE A 241 -8.89 -3.11 0.71
C PHE A 241 -9.98 -3.10 1.79
N THR A 242 -9.85 -3.95 2.82
CA THR A 242 -10.92 -4.23 3.79
C THR A 242 -11.47 -2.97 4.46
N SER A 243 -12.77 -2.94 4.77
CA SER A 243 -13.40 -1.83 5.51
C SER A 243 -13.12 -0.48 4.85
N ASN A 244 -13.61 -0.32 3.63
CA ASN A 244 -13.62 0.92 2.85
C ASN A 244 -15.01 1.09 2.21
N GLU A 245 -15.13 1.99 1.23
CA GLU A 245 -16.36 2.25 0.50
C GLU A 245 -16.20 1.97 -1.01
N PHE A 246 -15.32 1.04 -1.40
CA PHE A 246 -15.11 0.69 -2.81
C PHE A 246 -16.41 0.17 -3.44
N THR A 247 -16.70 0.63 -4.64
CA THR A 247 -17.87 0.26 -5.44
C THR A 247 -17.46 -0.55 -6.67
N GLY A 248 -18.45 -0.94 -7.48
CA GLY A 248 -18.21 -1.58 -8.77
C GLY A 248 -17.67 -3.02 -8.64
N PRO A 249 -17.30 -3.63 -9.77
CA PRO A 249 -16.86 -5.02 -9.81
C PRO A 249 -15.42 -5.20 -9.34
N ILE A 250 -15.11 -6.42 -8.90
CA ILE A 250 -13.72 -6.86 -8.78
C ILE A 250 -13.09 -6.85 -10.19
N PRO A 251 -11.97 -6.13 -10.43
CA PRO A 251 -11.37 -6.07 -11.75
C PRO A 251 -10.94 -7.44 -12.28
N LYS A 252 -11.33 -7.76 -13.52
CA LYS A 252 -10.91 -8.99 -14.23
C LYS A 252 -9.38 -9.13 -14.30
N SER A 253 -8.66 -8.01 -14.30
CA SER A 253 -7.19 -7.98 -14.35
C SER A 253 -6.52 -8.78 -13.22
N ILE A 254 -7.20 -8.96 -12.07
CA ILE A 254 -6.70 -9.68 -10.89
C ILE A 254 -6.11 -11.06 -11.20
N GLY A 255 -6.58 -11.73 -12.26
CA GLY A 255 -6.12 -13.07 -12.64
C GLY A 255 -5.32 -13.17 -13.92
N ILE A 256 -5.10 -12.06 -14.63
CA ILE A 256 -4.47 -12.05 -15.97
C ILE A 256 -3.18 -11.23 -16.04
N GLY A 257 -2.83 -10.48 -15.00
CA GLY A 257 -1.58 -9.69 -14.92
C GLY A 257 -0.47 -10.35 -14.08
N LYS A 258 0.43 -9.52 -13.51
CA LYS A 258 1.52 -9.97 -12.62
C LYS A 258 0.99 -10.67 -11.36
N THR A 259 -0.15 -10.20 -10.84
CA THR A 259 -0.93 -10.81 -9.73
C THR A 259 -1.20 -12.30 -9.92
N LYS A 260 -1.42 -12.78 -11.16
CA LYS A 260 -1.63 -14.20 -11.47
C LYS A 260 -0.57 -15.10 -10.82
N LYS A 261 0.70 -14.68 -10.90
CA LYS A 261 1.85 -15.44 -10.38
C LYS A 261 2.29 -14.99 -9.00
N ASN A 262 2.04 -13.74 -8.62
CA ASN A 262 2.62 -13.18 -7.40
C ASN A 262 1.66 -13.14 -6.21
N LEU A 263 0.36 -12.98 -6.47
CA LEU A 263 -0.61 -12.74 -5.40
C LEU A 263 -0.71 -13.96 -4.49
N ILE A 264 -0.66 -13.71 -3.18
CA ILE A 264 -0.77 -14.73 -2.13
C ILE A 264 -2.04 -14.50 -1.33
N GLU A 265 -2.29 -13.26 -0.92
CA GLU A 265 -3.47 -12.90 -0.15
C GLU A 265 -4.14 -11.64 -0.69
N VAL A 266 -5.46 -11.70 -0.79
CA VAL A 266 -6.26 -10.53 -1.13
C VAL A 266 -7.52 -10.42 -0.27
N LEU A 267 -7.70 -9.26 0.34
CA LEU A 267 -8.78 -8.94 1.26
C LEU A 267 -9.62 -7.77 0.74
N PHE A 268 -10.79 -8.06 0.19
CA PHE A 268 -11.80 -7.11 -0.28
C PHE A 268 -12.98 -6.92 0.69
N SER A 269 -12.93 -7.54 1.87
CA SER A 269 -14.09 -7.63 2.75
C SER A 269 -14.60 -6.28 3.23
N ASP A 270 -15.90 -6.18 3.54
CA ASP A 270 -16.50 -4.99 4.14
C ASP A 270 -16.34 -3.75 3.24
N ASN A 271 -16.94 -3.83 2.05
CA ASN A 271 -16.98 -2.78 1.04
C ASN A 271 -18.37 -2.72 0.38
N LYS A 272 -18.51 -1.93 -0.68
CA LYS A 272 -19.73 -1.81 -1.50
C LYS A 272 -19.53 -2.44 -2.90
N LEU A 273 -18.62 -3.42 -3.02
CA LEU A 273 -18.32 -4.07 -4.30
C LEU A 273 -19.58 -4.79 -4.81
N SER A 274 -19.80 -4.76 -6.11
CA SER A 274 -21.00 -5.28 -6.76
C SER A 274 -20.66 -6.03 -8.05
N GLY A 275 -21.67 -6.48 -8.78
CA GLY A 275 -21.46 -7.29 -9.98
C GLY A 275 -21.01 -8.72 -9.68
N CYS A 276 -20.61 -9.44 -10.72
CA CYS A 276 -20.29 -10.86 -10.62
C CYS A 276 -18.82 -11.12 -10.33
N LEU A 277 -18.54 -12.25 -9.69
CA LEU A 277 -17.17 -12.76 -9.53
C LEU A 277 -16.56 -13.02 -10.91
N PRO A 278 -15.41 -12.41 -11.27
CA PRO A 278 -14.76 -12.67 -12.55
C PRO A 278 -14.15 -14.08 -12.59
N MET A 279 -14.28 -14.76 -13.73
CA MET A 279 -13.70 -16.10 -13.92
C MET A 279 -12.17 -16.09 -13.77
N GLU A 280 -11.54 -14.94 -14.03
CA GLU A 280 -10.11 -14.72 -13.97
C GLU A 280 -9.55 -14.97 -12.57
N ILE A 281 -10.34 -14.85 -11.50
CA ILE A 281 -9.89 -15.26 -10.15
C ILE A 281 -9.38 -16.70 -10.17
N GLY A 282 -10.03 -17.61 -10.91
CA GLY A 282 -9.61 -19.00 -11.06
C GLY A 282 -8.24 -19.20 -11.73
N LEU A 283 -7.63 -18.15 -12.28
CA LEU A 283 -6.29 -18.20 -12.89
C LEU A 283 -5.16 -17.91 -11.90
N LEU A 284 -5.46 -17.48 -10.68
CA LEU A 284 -4.47 -17.19 -9.64
C LEU A 284 -3.72 -18.47 -9.23
N GLU A 285 -2.41 -18.50 -9.46
CA GLU A 285 -1.59 -19.72 -9.32
C GLU A 285 -1.11 -19.95 -7.87
N ASN A 286 -0.87 -18.87 -7.12
CA ASN A 286 -0.23 -18.91 -5.80
C ASN A 286 -1.10 -18.38 -4.64
N THR A 287 -2.31 -17.92 -4.92
CA THR A 287 -3.19 -17.36 -3.88
C THR A 287 -3.65 -18.43 -2.91
N VAL A 288 -3.45 -18.16 -1.61
CA VAL A 288 -3.86 -19.03 -0.51
C VAL A 288 -5.09 -18.50 0.23
N LEU A 289 -5.33 -17.18 0.17
CA LEU A 289 -6.44 -16.51 0.84
C LEU A 289 -7.11 -15.51 -0.10
N PHE A 290 -8.41 -15.70 -0.32
CA PHE A 290 -9.27 -14.75 -1.00
C PHE A 290 -10.51 -14.45 -0.15
N ASN A 291 -10.62 -13.21 0.33
CA ASN A 291 -11.77 -12.78 1.13
C ASN A 291 -12.48 -11.61 0.46
N ALA A 292 -13.75 -11.79 0.07
CA ALA A 292 -14.63 -10.74 -0.42
C ALA A 292 -15.97 -10.72 0.33
N SER A 293 -15.99 -11.13 1.60
CA SER A 293 -17.19 -11.13 2.43
C SER A 293 -17.74 -9.73 2.68
N LYS A 294 -19.02 -9.59 3.02
CA LYS A 294 -19.65 -8.30 3.36
C LYS A 294 -19.52 -7.29 2.21
N ASN A 295 -20.08 -7.66 1.07
CA ASN A 295 -20.17 -6.83 -0.12
C ASN A 295 -21.57 -6.98 -0.74
N SER A 296 -21.78 -6.41 -1.92
CA SER A 296 -22.99 -6.57 -2.73
C SER A 296 -22.74 -7.42 -3.99
N LEU A 297 -21.77 -8.34 -3.95
CA LEU A 297 -21.46 -9.23 -5.07
C LEU A 297 -22.64 -10.16 -5.37
N THR A 298 -22.86 -10.44 -6.64
CA THR A 298 -23.97 -11.27 -7.13
C THR A 298 -23.49 -12.30 -8.15
N GLY A 299 -24.40 -13.12 -8.67
CA GLY A 299 -24.07 -14.15 -9.65
C GLY A 299 -23.65 -15.49 -9.04
N PRO A 300 -23.37 -16.50 -9.89
CA PRO A 300 -22.85 -17.79 -9.47
C PRO A 300 -21.35 -17.73 -9.16
N ILE A 301 -20.85 -18.77 -8.48
CA ILE A 301 -19.41 -19.01 -8.36
C ILE A 301 -18.89 -19.54 -9.71
N PRO A 302 -17.89 -18.91 -10.34
CA PRO A 302 -17.33 -19.38 -11.59
C PRO A 302 -16.69 -20.77 -11.45
N TYR A 303 -16.91 -21.64 -12.43
CA TYR A 303 -16.36 -22.99 -12.44
C TYR A 303 -14.83 -23.00 -12.52
N SER A 304 -14.22 -21.92 -13.02
CA SER A 304 -12.78 -21.73 -13.03
C SER A 304 -12.13 -21.76 -11.64
N PHE A 305 -12.89 -21.55 -10.56
CA PHE A 305 -12.35 -21.56 -9.20
C PHE A 305 -11.83 -22.93 -8.78
N CYS A 306 -12.21 -24.02 -9.47
CA CYS A 306 -11.60 -25.33 -9.25
C CYS A 306 -10.10 -25.39 -9.64
N CYS A 307 -9.60 -24.39 -10.36
CA CYS A 307 -8.20 -24.28 -10.74
C CYS A 307 -7.31 -23.61 -9.67
N LEU A 308 -7.89 -23.13 -8.56
CA LEU A 308 -7.20 -22.46 -7.46
C LEU A 308 -6.44 -23.46 -6.55
N THR A 309 -5.49 -24.20 -7.11
CA THR A 309 -4.89 -25.38 -6.45
C THR A 309 -4.16 -25.08 -5.13
N LYS A 310 -3.72 -23.85 -4.88
CA LYS A 310 -3.06 -23.42 -3.63
C LYS A 310 -4.01 -22.83 -2.59
N MET A 311 -5.29 -22.65 -2.94
CA MET A 311 -6.25 -21.96 -2.10
C MET A 311 -6.54 -22.73 -0.81
N GLN A 312 -6.47 -22.01 0.31
CA GLN A 312 -6.76 -22.53 1.64
C GLN A 312 -8.03 -21.88 2.20
N ILE A 313 -8.23 -20.58 1.98
CA ILE A 313 -9.34 -19.83 2.55
C ILE A 313 -10.06 -19.05 1.45
N LEU A 314 -11.31 -19.44 1.21
CA LEU A 314 -12.28 -18.68 0.42
C LEU A 314 -13.36 -18.14 1.34
N ASN A 315 -13.56 -16.83 1.33
CA ASN A 315 -14.65 -16.21 2.09
C ASN A 315 -15.46 -15.26 1.20
N PHE A 316 -16.71 -15.63 0.96
CA PHE A 316 -17.69 -14.83 0.23
C PHE A 316 -18.97 -14.61 1.05
N SER A 317 -18.88 -14.74 2.38
CA SER A 317 -20.05 -14.58 3.24
C SER A 317 -20.69 -13.20 3.11
N ASP A 318 -21.98 -13.09 3.41
CA ASP A 318 -22.68 -11.81 3.46
C ASP A 318 -22.60 -11.05 2.11
N ASN A 319 -23.12 -11.70 1.07
CA ASN A 319 -23.23 -11.19 -0.30
C ASN A 319 -24.60 -11.58 -0.89
N ASN A 320 -24.79 -11.30 -2.18
CA ASN A 320 -25.98 -11.67 -2.96
C ASN A 320 -25.68 -12.79 -3.99
N LEU A 321 -24.69 -13.65 -3.73
CA LEU A 321 -24.33 -14.74 -4.64
C LEU A 321 -25.43 -15.80 -4.68
N TYR A 322 -25.63 -16.44 -5.82
CA TYR A 322 -26.73 -17.39 -6.02
C TYR A 322 -26.37 -18.56 -6.93
N GLY A 323 -27.33 -19.48 -7.13
CA GLY A 323 -27.16 -20.65 -7.98
C GLY A 323 -26.61 -21.85 -7.21
N ALA A 324 -26.00 -22.79 -7.95
CA ALA A 324 -25.39 -23.97 -7.36
C ALA A 324 -23.93 -23.70 -6.98
N VAL A 325 -23.49 -24.26 -5.84
CA VAL A 325 -22.06 -24.31 -5.51
C VAL A 325 -21.39 -25.36 -6.39
N PRO A 326 -20.38 -25.02 -7.22
CA PRO A 326 -19.77 -26.00 -8.12
C PRO A 326 -19.00 -27.08 -7.36
N GLU A 327 -19.34 -28.35 -7.60
CA GLU A 327 -18.72 -29.50 -6.92
C GLU A 327 -17.19 -29.55 -7.08
N ASP A 328 -16.68 -29.15 -8.25
CA ASP A 328 -15.24 -29.14 -8.53
C ASP A 328 -14.48 -28.12 -7.66
N VAL A 329 -15.14 -27.05 -7.15
CA VAL A 329 -14.52 -26.11 -6.21
C VAL A 329 -14.35 -26.75 -4.82
N CYS A 330 -15.30 -27.60 -4.41
CA CYS A 330 -15.20 -28.38 -3.17
C CYS A 330 -14.18 -29.53 -3.26
N LYS A 331 -13.56 -29.78 -4.41
CA LYS A 331 -12.46 -30.74 -4.60
C LYS A 331 -11.06 -30.11 -4.48
N LEU A 332 -10.97 -28.80 -4.22
CA LEU A 332 -9.68 -28.12 -4.10
C LEU A 332 -8.83 -28.78 -3.00
N PRO A 333 -7.57 -29.17 -3.31
CA PRO A 333 -6.81 -30.09 -2.46
C PRO A 333 -6.35 -29.47 -1.13
N ASN A 334 -6.21 -28.14 -1.09
CA ASN A 334 -5.69 -27.41 0.07
C ASN A 334 -6.76 -26.61 0.82
N LEU A 335 -8.03 -26.73 0.44
CA LEU A 335 -9.10 -25.91 0.98
C LEU A 335 -9.39 -26.27 2.44
N GLN A 336 -9.15 -25.32 3.35
CA GLN A 336 -9.33 -25.46 4.79
C GLN A 336 -10.59 -24.75 5.29
N ARG A 337 -10.96 -23.63 4.66
CA ARG A 337 -12.16 -22.87 5.00
C ARG A 337 -12.80 -22.30 3.74
N PHE A 338 -14.08 -22.58 3.57
CA PHE A 338 -14.90 -22.06 2.50
C PHE A 338 -16.19 -21.49 3.09
N ASN A 339 -16.28 -20.18 3.23
CA ASN A 339 -17.43 -19.54 3.84
C ASN A 339 -18.33 -18.89 2.77
N LEU A 340 -19.54 -19.41 2.66
CA LEU A 340 -20.61 -18.94 1.77
C LEU A 340 -21.85 -18.50 2.56
N ARG A 341 -21.71 -18.30 3.87
CA ARG A 341 -22.80 -17.91 4.76
C ARG A 341 -23.53 -16.66 4.25
N ASN A 342 -24.83 -16.56 4.49
CA ASN A 342 -25.63 -15.38 4.21
C ASN A 342 -25.59 -14.95 2.73
N ASN A 343 -25.89 -15.89 1.82
CA ASN A 343 -26.05 -15.69 0.37
C ASN A 343 -27.40 -16.26 -0.08
N PHE A 344 -27.59 -16.51 -1.38
CA PHE A 344 -28.79 -17.09 -1.98
C PHE A 344 -28.46 -18.36 -2.79
N PHE A 345 -27.48 -19.16 -2.37
CA PHE A 345 -27.21 -20.45 -3.01
C PHE A 345 -28.41 -21.39 -2.83
N THR A 346 -28.73 -22.17 -3.87
CA THR A 346 -29.90 -23.05 -3.88
C THR A 346 -29.54 -24.53 -3.83
N GLN A 347 -28.30 -24.88 -4.21
CA GLN A 347 -27.88 -26.26 -4.39
C GLN A 347 -26.43 -26.48 -3.97
N VAL A 348 -26.18 -27.63 -3.36
CA VAL A 348 -24.86 -28.22 -3.09
C VAL A 348 -24.91 -29.71 -3.42
N GLY A 349 -23.88 -30.21 -4.08
CA GLY A 349 -23.76 -31.63 -4.38
C GLY A 349 -23.07 -32.42 -3.26
N PRO A 350 -22.81 -33.72 -3.48
CA PRO A 350 -22.34 -34.63 -2.45
C PRO A 350 -20.96 -34.28 -1.87
N ILE A 351 -20.03 -33.76 -2.67
CA ILE A 351 -18.68 -33.41 -2.22
C ILE A 351 -18.75 -32.15 -1.37
N CYS A 352 -19.48 -31.13 -1.80
CA CYS A 352 -19.69 -29.95 -0.98
C CYS A 352 -20.42 -30.30 0.33
N ARG A 353 -21.40 -31.22 0.32
CA ARG A 353 -22.05 -31.73 1.55
C ARG A 353 -21.07 -32.39 2.52
N SER A 354 -20.09 -33.14 2.01
CA SER A 354 -19.01 -33.71 2.84
C SER A 354 -18.21 -32.61 3.54
N LEU A 355 -17.90 -31.50 2.86
CA LEU A 355 -17.21 -30.35 3.46
C LEU A 355 -18.06 -29.63 4.51
N ILE A 356 -19.39 -29.55 4.31
CA ILE A 356 -20.30 -28.98 5.32
C ILE A 356 -20.26 -29.81 6.61
N TRP A 357 -20.31 -31.15 6.51
CA TRP A 357 -20.23 -32.02 7.69
C TRP A 357 -18.87 -31.97 8.40
N LYS A 358 -17.81 -31.61 7.68
CA LYS A 358 -16.45 -31.43 8.22
C LYS A 358 -16.19 -30.02 8.76
N ASP A 359 -17.19 -29.13 8.75
CA ASP A 359 -17.06 -27.71 9.13
C ASP A 359 -16.03 -26.93 8.30
N VAL A 360 -15.73 -27.43 7.10
CA VAL A 360 -14.87 -26.74 6.12
C VAL A 360 -15.70 -25.76 5.29
N LEU A 361 -16.94 -26.13 4.95
CA LEU A 361 -17.85 -25.31 4.14
C LEU A 361 -19.05 -24.81 4.99
N ASP A 362 -19.16 -23.50 5.22
CA ASP A 362 -20.34 -22.89 5.85
C ASP A 362 -21.30 -22.34 4.78
N VAL A 363 -22.51 -22.90 4.72
CA VAL A 363 -23.61 -22.45 3.85
C VAL A 363 -24.85 -22.02 4.64
N SER A 364 -24.70 -21.68 5.92
CA SER A 364 -25.80 -21.15 6.73
C SER A 364 -26.34 -19.83 6.14
N GLY A 365 -27.64 -19.56 6.29
CA GLY A 365 -28.26 -18.38 5.72
C GLY A 365 -28.28 -18.37 4.19
N ASN A 366 -28.50 -19.51 3.55
CA ASN A 366 -28.73 -19.63 2.10
C ASN A 366 -30.16 -20.12 1.80
N CYS A 367 -30.44 -20.47 0.54
CA CYS A 367 -31.72 -20.96 0.06
C CYS A 367 -31.66 -22.46 -0.32
N ILE A 368 -30.87 -23.25 0.41
CA ILE A 368 -30.61 -24.66 0.09
C ILE A 368 -31.65 -25.56 0.76
N LEU A 369 -32.52 -26.18 -0.01
CA LEU A 369 -33.53 -27.09 0.52
C LEU A 369 -32.91 -28.30 1.23
N GLY A 370 -33.48 -28.66 2.38
CA GLY A 370 -33.07 -29.83 3.16
C GLY A 370 -31.79 -29.67 3.98
N LEU A 371 -31.21 -28.48 4.07
CA LEU A 371 -30.13 -28.17 5.01
C LEU A 371 -30.64 -27.35 6.21
N PRO A 372 -30.00 -27.45 7.39
CA PRO A 372 -30.36 -26.65 8.55
C PRO A 372 -29.89 -25.19 8.41
N LYS A 373 -30.44 -24.30 9.25
CA LYS A 373 -30.04 -22.89 9.39
C LYS A 373 -30.08 -22.10 8.06
N GLN A 374 -31.09 -22.34 7.23
CA GLN A 374 -31.29 -21.66 5.96
C GLN A 374 -32.17 -20.41 6.13
N ARG A 375 -32.20 -19.54 5.12
CA ARG A 375 -33.04 -18.35 5.09
C ARG A 375 -34.53 -18.72 5.09
N PRO A 376 -35.40 -17.83 5.59
CA PRO A 376 -36.83 -17.97 5.43
C PRO A 376 -37.20 -18.06 3.95
N GLU A 377 -38.15 -18.94 3.62
CA GLU A 377 -38.64 -19.15 2.25
C GLU A 377 -39.06 -17.84 1.58
N LYS A 378 -39.74 -16.94 2.32
CA LYS A 378 -40.18 -15.64 1.81
C LYS A 378 -39.02 -14.77 1.30
N GLU A 379 -37.87 -14.78 1.96
CA GLU A 379 -36.69 -14.04 1.52
C GLU A 379 -36.11 -14.62 0.22
N CYS A 380 -36.01 -15.94 0.14
CA CYS A 380 -35.55 -16.64 -1.04
C CYS A 380 -36.47 -16.39 -2.25
N THR A 381 -37.78 -16.56 -2.07
CA THR A 381 -38.78 -16.32 -3.13
C THR A 381 -38.75 -14.86 -3.60
N TYR A 382 -38.63 -13.90 -2.68
CA TYR A 382 -38.52 -12.48 -3.05
C TYR A 382 -37.22 -12.16 -3.81
N PHE A 383 -36.10 -12.78 -3.44
CA PHE A 383 -34.86 -12.61 -4.18
C PHE A 383 -34.99 -13.15 -5.62
N PHE A 384 -35.52 -14.37 -5.78
CA PHE A 384 -35.66 -15.02 -7.08
C PHE A 384 -36.83 -14.52 -7.93
N SER A 385 -37.77 -13.74 -7.38
CA SER A 385 -38.82 -13.10 -8.17
C SER A 385 -38.29 -11.96 -9.06
N LYS A 386 -37.05 -11.51 -8.83
CA LYS A 386 -36.38 -10.48 -9.63
C LYS A 386 -35.38 -11.14 -10.58
N PRO A 387 -35.24 -10.65 -11.82
CA PRO A 387 -34.24 -11.16 -12.74
C PRO A 387 -32.84 -10.79 -12.26
N HIS A 388 -31.94 -11.78 -12.24
CA HIS A 388 -30.52 -11.60 -11.96
C HIS A 388 -29.72 -12.24 -13.09
N SER A 389 -28.76 -11.50 -13.65
CA SER A 389 -27.87 -12.02 -14.67
C SER A 389 -26.47 -11.45 -14.52
N CYS A 390 -25.48 -12.27 -14.88
CA CYS A 390 -24.13 -11.79 -15.12
C CYS A 390 -23.99 -11.40 -16.59
N PRO A 391 -23.28 -10.30 -16.92
CA PRO A 391 -23.07 -9.88 -18.31
C PRO A 391 -22.45 -10.96 -19.22
N ASP A 392 -21.73 -11.91 -18.63
CA ASP A 392 -21.02 -12.97 -19.34
C ASP A 392 -21.26 -14.34 -18.69
N ASP A 393 -22.51 -14.83 -18.79
CA ASP A 393 -22.90 -16.13 -18.20
C ASP A 393 -22.12 -17.32 -18.80
N LYS A 394 -21.65 -17.19 -20.05
CA LYS A 394 -20.87 -18.25 -20.70
C LYS A 394 -19.52 -18.45 -20.00
N SER A 395 -18.84 -17.37 -19.60
CA SER A 395 -17.54 -17.47 -18.94
C SER A 395 -17.61 -18.12 -17.56
N MET A 396 -18.76 -18.06 -16.89
CA MET A 396 -18.98 -18.70 -15.59
C MET A 396 -18.83 -20.22 -15.61
N LYS A 397 -18.94 -20.85 -16.79
CA LYS A 397 -18.83 -22.31 -16.98
C LYS A 397 -17.46 -22.76 -17.51
N ILE A 398 -16.55 -21.83 -17.82
CA ILE A 398 -15.23 -22.14 -18.37
C ILE A 398 -14.31 -22.67 -17.27
N ILE A 399 -13.60 -23.77 -17.57
CA ILE A 399 -12.57 -24.35 -16.70
C ILE A 399 -11.21 -24.32 -17.42
N PRO A 400 -10.38 -23.29 -17.19
CA PRO A 400 -9.17 -23.07 -17.98
C PRO A 400 -8.10 -24.14 -17.74
N CYS A 401 -7.98 -24.69 -16.52
CA CYS A 401 -7.01 -25.73 -16.20
C CYS A 401 -7.33 -27.12 -16.79
N LYS A 402 -8.52 -27.32 -17.37
CA LYS A 402 -8.85 -28.55 -18.11
C LYS A 402 -8.44 -28.49 -19.59
N ALA A 403 -8.07 -27.31 -20.10
CA ALA A 403 -7.67 -27.12 -21.50
C ALA A 403 -6.20 -27.48 -21.79
N THR A 404 -5.44 -27.88 -20.77
CA THR A 404 -4.07 -28.41 -20.88
C THR A 404 -4.06 -29.91 -20.58
N ASP A 405 -4.55 -30.73 -21.51
CA ASP A 405 -4.05 -32.07 -21.86
C ASP A 405 -5.12 -32.88 -22.60
N TYR A 406 -5.10 -32.82 -23.95
CA TYR A 406 -5.32 -33.97 -24.82
C TYR A 406 -4.87 -33.61 -26.25
N ARG A 407 -3.55 -33.66 -26.50
CA ARG A 407 -3.07 -34.16 -27.79
C ARG A 407 -2.59 -35.59 -27.51
N PRO A 408 -3.20 -36.63 -28.11
CA PRO A 408 -2.64 -37.96 -27.99
C PRO A 408 -1.30 -37.97 -28.72
N HIS A 409 -0.20 -37.83 -27.97
CA HIS A 409 1.07 -38.32 -28.45
C HIS A 409 0.98 -39.85 -28.51
N PRO A 410 1.30 -40.48 -29.65
CA PRO A 410 1.31 -41.93 -29.72
C PRO A 410 2.33 -42.46 -28.69
N PRO A 411 2.00 -43.53 -27.95
CA PRO A 411 2.92 -44.09 -26.98
C PRO A 411 4.20 -44.55 -27.68
N PRO A 412 5.38 -44.40 -27.05
CA PRO A 412 6.60 -45.00 -27.58
C PRO A 412 6.41 -46.52 -27.70
N PRO A 413 6.98 -47.18 -28.72
CA PRO A 413 6.79 -48.61 -28.92
C PRO A 413 7.25 -49.38 -27.68
N ARG A 414 6.33 -50.15 -27.09
CA ARG A 414 6.63 -51.11 -26.02
C ARG A 414 7.64 -52.12 -26.54
N LYS A 415 8.80 -52.23 -25.87
CA LYS A 415 9.62 -53.44 -25.94
C LYS A 415 8.78 -54.62 -25.43
N LEU A 416 8.60 -55.65 -26.26
CA LEU A 416 8.02 -56.92 -25.84
C LEU A 416 8.85 -57.45 -24.68
N THR A 417 8.21 -57.55 -23.51
CA THR A 417 8.70 -58.36 -22.41
C THR A 417 8.17 -59.77 -22.66
N GLU A 418 9.07 -60.75 -22.63
CA GLU A 418 8.77 -62.16 -22.86
C GLU A 418 7.63 -62.65 -21.95
N MET A 419 6.70 -63.41 -22.54
CA MET A 419 5.58 -64.03 -21.85
C MET A 419 6.09 -65.08 -20.87
N ARG A 420 5.82 -64.88 -19.57
CA ARG A 420 6.01 -65.92 -18.55
C ARG A 420 4.89 -66.95 -18.68
N THR A 421 5.27 -68.19 -18.97
CA THR A 421 4.38 -69.35 -19.09
C THR A 421 4.05 -69.98 -17.72
N TYR A 422 3.00 -70.79 -17.69
CA TYR A 422 2.41 -71.51 -16.54
C TYR A 422 3.34 -72.53 -15.83
N ALA A 423 4.65 -72.48 -16.04
CA ALA A 423 5.61 -73.38 -15.41
C ALA A 423 6.07 -72.93 -14.00
N ALA A 424 5.59 -71.78 -13.50
CA ALA A 424 5.99 -71.23 -12.19
C ALA A 424 5.03 -71.57 -11.03
N LEU A 425 4.13 -72.55 -11.19
CA LEU A 425 3.09 -72.88 -10.21
C LEU A 425 3.18 -74.29 -9.61
N ILE A 426 4.37 -74.91 -9.54
CA ILE A 426 4.53 -76.14 -8.76
C ILE A 426 5.73 -76.01 -7.82
N PRO A 427 5.57 -76.16 -6.50
CA PRO A 427 6.67 -76.10 -5.55
C PRO A 427 7.38 -77.46 -5.48
N ASN A 428 8.63 -77.48 -5.93
CA ASN A 428 9.81 -77.99 -5.21
C ASN A 428 11.07 -77.66 -5.99
#